data_AF-A0A4Q3A607-F1
#
_entry.id   AF-A0A4Q3A607-F1
#
_cell.length_a   1.000
_cell.length_b   1.000
_cell.length_c   1.000
_cell.angle_alpha   90.00
_cell.angle_beta   90.00
_cell.angle_gamma   90.00
#
_symmetry.space_group_name_H-M   'P 1'
#
loop_
_entity.id
_entity.type
_entity.pdbx_description
1 polymer ?
#
loop_
_entity_poly.entity_id
_entity_poly.type
_entity_poly.pdbx_seq_one_letter_code
_entity_poly.pdbx_strand_id
1 'polypeptide(L)'
;MTLGELVSYFRNGCSFKEFCLSQALKAESEAIEIYMQKPFSLNNNLKFFEIEITEGRMEYNFDGINYGNLFDFHYFIGAIEESNEQNNTSLTNDAIARRLHEYAINDA
;
A
#
# COMPACT_ATOMS: atom_id res chain seq x y z
N MET A 1 -7.71 -6.75 2.18
CA MET A 1 -6.49 -7.31 1.57
C MET A 1 -5.29 -6.95 2.42
N THR A 2 -4.31 -7.83 2.54
CA THR A 2 -3.05 -7.59 3.26
C THR A 2 -2.01 -6.95 2.35
N LEU A 3 -0.88 -6.50 2.93
CA LEU A 3 0.24 -5.97 2.16
C LEU A 3 0.86 -7.03 1.22
N GLY A 4 0.94 -8.29 1.66
CA GLY A 4 1.42 -9.39 0.81
C GLY A 4 0.50 -9.65 -0.39
N GLU A 5 -0.81 -9.58 -0.18
CA GLU A 5 -1.81 -9.71 -1.26
C GLU A 5 -1.70 -8.53 -2.24
N LEU A 6 -1.49 -7.30 -1.75
CA LEU A 6 -1.29 -6.13 -2.59
C LEU A 6 -0.02 -6.25 -3.45
N VAL A 7 1.10 -6.65 -2.84
CA VAL A 7 2.36 -6.92 -3.57
C VAL A 7 2.13 -7.97 -4.66
N SER A 8 1.49 -9.09 -4.31
CA SER A 8 1.20 -10.15 -5.28
C SER A 8 0.30 -9.66 -6.42
N TYR A 9 -0.70 -8.82 -6.12
CA TYR A 9 -1.62 -8.28 -7.10
C TYR A 9 -0.87 -7.46 -8.17
N PHE A 10 -0.01 -6.53 -7.75
CA PHE A 10 0.71 -5.66 -8.68
C PHE A 10 1.88 -6.34 -9.37
N ARG A 11 2.57 -7.28 -8.72
CA ARG A 11 3.62 -8.08 -9.38
C ARG A 11 3.08 -8.99 -10.47
N ASN A 12 1.80 -9.33 -10.43
CA ASN A 12 1.13 -10.08 -11.49
C ASN A 12 0.66 -9.20 -12.66
N GLY A 13 1.06 -7.92 -12.71
CA GLY A 13 0.81 -7.02 -13.84
C GLY A 13 -0.55 -6.35 -13.83
N CYS A 14 -1.29 -6.41 -12.72
CA CYS A 14 -2.56 -5.69 -12.60
C CYS A 14 -2.34 -4.17 -12.59
N SER A 15 -3.23 -3.41 -13.22
CA SER A 15 -3.06 -1.97 -13.35
C SER A 15 -3.58 -1.19 -12.13
N PHE A 16 -2.94 -0.05 -11.85
CA PHE A 16 -3.39 0.89 -10.83
C PHE A 16 -4.81 1.41 -11.10
N LYS A 17 -5.15 1.70 -12.36
CA LYS A 17 -6.47 2.18 -12.74
C LYS A 17 -7.57 1.16 -12.46
N GLU A 18 -7.35 -0.11 -12.82
CA GLU A 18 -8.29 -1.20 -12.51
C GLU A 18 -8.41 -1.42 -11.00
N PHE A 19 -7.29 -1.31 -10.28
CA PHE A 19 -7.28 -1.38 -8.82
C PHE A 19 -8.16 -0.28 -8.21
N CYS A 20 -7.97 0.98 -8.59
CA CYS A 20 -8.80 2.10 -8.12
C CYS A 20 -10.28 1.86 -8.38
N LEU A 21 -10.65 1.43 -9.59
CA LEU A 21 -12.03 1.10 -9.93
C LEU A 21 -12.59 -0.01 -9.01
N SER A 22 -11.81 -1.06 -8.73
CA SER A 22 -12.23 -2.16 -7.85
C SER A 22 -12.42 -1.74 -6.39
N GLN A 23 -11.70 -0.71 -5.95
CA GLN A 23 -11.75 -0.18 -4.58
C GLN A 23 -12.68 1.04 -4.47
N ALA A 24 -13.38 1.42 -5.54
CA ALA A 24 -14.19 2.63 -5.62
C ALA A 24 -13.42 3.93 -5.29
N LEU A 25 -12.17 4.01 -5.76
CA LEU A 25 -11.27 5.16 -5.63
C LEU A 25 -11.20 5.93 -6.96
N LYS A 26 -10.99 7.24 -6.87
CA LYS A 26 -10.69 8.10 -8.02
C LYS A 26 -9.23 7.98 -8.42
N ALA A 27 -8.96 7.39 -9.58
CA ALA A 27 -7.59 7.26 -10.11
C ALA A 27 -6.95 8.62 -10.45
N GLU A 28 -7.76 9.67 -10.55
CA GLU A 28 -7.38 11.06 -10.78
C GLU A 28 -7.11 11.87 -9.50
N SER A 29 -7.29 11.27 -8.32
CA SER A 29 -6.88 11.87 -7.04
C SER A 29 -5.38 12.20 -7.07
N GLU A 30 -4.99 13.28 -6.38
CA GLU A 30 -3.58 13.70 -6.31
C GLU A 30 -2.68 12.57 -5.79
N ALA A 31 -3.16 11.84 -4.78
CA ALA A 31 -2.51 10.65 -4.27
C ALA A 31 -3.54 9.70 -3.67
N ILE A 32 -3.34 8.40 -3.90
CA ILE A 32 -3.99 7.37 -3.12
C ILE A 32 -3.01 6.90 -2.05
N GLU A 33 -3.43 6.96 -0.81
CA GLU A 33 -2.64 6.59 0.35
C GLU A 33 -3.00 5.19 0.84
N ILE A 34 -2.00 4.45 1.32
CA ILE A 34 -2.14 3.09 1.84
C ILE A 34 -2.06 3.15 3.36
N TYR A 35 -3.12 2.69 4.01
CA TYR A 35 -3.28 2.69 5.45
C TYR A 35 -3.39 1.27 5.99
N MET A 36 -2.93 1.07 7.22
CA MET A 36 -3.06 -0.19 7.95
C MET A 36 -3.59 0.05 9.35
N GLN A 37 -4.43 -0.86 9.83
CA GLN A 37 -4.89 -0.83 11.22
C GLN A 37 -3.71 -0.98 12.19
N LYS A 38 -3.73 -0.21 13.29
CA LYS A 38 -2.77 -0.38 14.40
C LYS A 38 -3.24 -1.45 15.40
N PRO A 39 -2.33 -2.23 16.02
CA PRO A 39 -0.87 -2.24 15.80
C PRO A 39 -0.51 -2.84 14.43
N PHE A 40 0.52 -2.30 13.78
CA PHE A 40 0.92 -2.73 12.44
C PHE A 40 1.35 -4.20 12.42
N SER A 41 0.79 -4.93 11.46
CA SER A 41 1.04 -6.36 11.26
C SER A 41 0.79 -6.69 9.80
N LEU A 42 1.66 -7.53 9.22
CA LEU A 42 1.53 -8.00 7.84
C LEU A 42 0.20 -8.71 7.55
N ASN A 43 -0.47 -9.22 8.58
CA ASN A 43 -1.76 -9.89 8.47
C ASN A 43 -2.95 -8.92 8.57
N ASN A 44 -2.71 -7.65 8.87
CA ASN A 44 -3.79 -6.67 8.97
C ASN A 44 -4.30 -6.29 7.59
N ASN A 45 -5.59 -5.95 7.55
CA ASN A 45 -6.18 -5.40 6.35
C ASN A 45 -5.67 -3.98 6.10
N LEU A 46 -5.41 -3.72 4.82
CA LEU A 46 -5.17 -2.39 4.31
C LEU A 46 -6.49 -1.66 4.06
N LYS A 47 -6.41 -0.35 4.17
CA LYS A 47 -7.39 0.60 3.65
C LYS A 47 -6.71 1.58 2.73
N PHE A 48 -7.47 2.09 1.77
CA PHE A 48 -6.99 2.98 0.73
C PHE A 48 -7.86 4.21 0.75
N PHE A 49 -7.24 5.38 0.72
CA PHE A 49 -7.97 6.64 0.76
C PHE A 49 -7.35 7.62 -0.24
N GLU A 50 -8.21 8.42 -0.86
CA GLU A 50 -7.80 9.62 -1.59
C GLU A 50 -7.22 10.63 -0.59
N ILE A 51 -6.09 11.26 -0.90
CA ILE A 51 -5.43 12.22 0.00
C ILE A 51 -6.34 13.40 0.36
N GLU A 52 -7.28 13.76 -0.52
CA GLU A 52 -8.29 14.79 -0.29
C GLU A 52 -9.26 14.42 0.85
N ILE A 53 -9.40 13.13 1.18
CA ILE A 53 -10.24 12.63 2.28
C ILE A 53 -9.47 12.63 3.61
N THR A 54 -8.21 12.22 3.56
CA THR A 54 -7.36 12.09 4.76
C THR A 54 -6.67 13.39 5.14
N GLU A 55 -6.59 14.34 4.21
CA GLU A 55 -5.80 15.57 4.33
C GLU A 55 -4.32 15.28 4.64
N GLY A 56 -3.80 14.14 4.18
CA GLY A 56 -2.40 13.73 4.39
C GLY A 56 -2.07 13.36 5.85
N ARG A 57 -3.06 12.96 6.66
CA ARG A 57 -2.83 12.66 8.08
C ARG A 57 -2.13 11.33 8.29
N MET A 58 -1.09 11.32 9.12
CA MET A 58 -0.40 10.07 9.51
C MET A 58 -1.31 9.05 10.22
N GLU A 59 -2.36 9.53 10.89
CA GLU A 59 -3.39 8.69 11.50
C GLU A 59 -4.78 9.13 11.05
N TYR A 60 -5.62 8.15 10.73
CA TYR A 60 -6.99 8.39 10.28
C TYR A 60 -7.96 7.45 10.98
N ASN A 61 -8.97 8.00 11.63
CA ASN A 61 -10.07 7.22 12.22
C ASN A 61 -11.16 7.06 11.16
N PHE A 62 -11.44 5.82 10.80
CA PHE A 62 -12.51 5.48 9.86
C PHE A 62 -13.34 4.35 10.44
N ASP A 63 -14.64 4.59 10.60
CA ASP A 63 -15.60 3.64 11.17
C ASP A 63 -15.17 3.12 12.56
N GLY A 64 -14.65 4.03 13.40
CA GLY A 64 -14.19 3.70 14.76
C GLY A 64 -12.86 2.94 14.83
N ILE A 65 -12.21 2.65 13.70
CA ILE A 65 -10.91 1.98 13.64
C ILE A 65 -9.82 3.02 13.35
N ASN A 66 -8.74 2.97 14.13
CA ASN A 66 -7.55 3.80 13.90
C ASN A 66 -6.61 3.13 12.91
N TYR A 67 -6.37 3.82 11.80
CA TYR A 67 -5.41 3.45 10.81
C TYR A 67 -4.20 4.39 10.85
N GLY A 68 -3.01 3.84 10.59
CA GLY A 68 -1.83 4.63 10.30
C GLY A 68 -1.51 4.60 8.81
N ASN A 69 -1.10 5.75 8.26
CA ASN A 69 -0.54 5.85 6.92
C ASN A 69 0.77 5.05 6.87
N LEU A 70 0.96 4.27 5.80
CA LEU A 70 2.21 3.59 5.52
C LEU A 70 3.05 4.38 4.50
N PHE A 71 2.44 4.67 3.35
CA PHE A 71 3.01 5.39 2.21
C PHE A 71 1.91 5.59 1.15
N ASP A 72 2.19 6.38 0.11
CA ASP A 72 1.30 6.53 -1.04
C ASP A 72 1.52 5.43 -2.12
N PHE A 73 0.59 5.36 -3.07
CA PHE A 73 0.66 4.44 -4.20
C PHE A 73 1.80 4.76 -5.16
N HIS A 74 2.26 6.00 -5.26
CA HIS A 74 3.38 6.35 -6.13
C HIS A 74 4.67 5.68 -5.65
N TYR A 75 4.96 5.79 -4.36
CA TYR A 75 6.05 5.07 -3.70
C TYR A 75 5.88 3.55 -3.85
N PHE A 76 4.70 3.03 -3.56
CA PHE A 76 4.43 1.58 -3.64
C PHE A 76 4.69 1.03 -5.04
N ILE A 77 4.19 1.69 -6.09
CA ILE A 77 4.39 1.24 -7.48
C ILE A 77 5.89 1.27 -7.84
N GLY A 78 6.61 2.32 -7.46
CA GLY A 78 8.07 2.38 -7.65
C GLY A 78 8.80 1.21 -7.00
N ALA A 79 8.43 0.86 -5.76
CA ALA A 79 8.99 -0.29 -5.06
C ALA A 79 8.64 -1.64 -5.73
N ILE A 80 7.44 -1.77 -6.30
CA ILE A 80 7.07 -2.96 -7.09
C ILE A 80 7.88 -3.05 -8.37
N GLU A 81 8.05 -1.95 -9.10
CA GLU A 81 8.86 -1.89 -10.33
C GLU A 81 10.31 -2.29 -10.06
N GLU A 82 10.94 -1.72 -9.03
CA GLU A 82 12.29 -2.07 -8.59
C GLU A 82 12.38 -3.56 -8.22
N SER A 83 11.37 -4.10 -7.53
CA SER A 83 11.34 -5.52 -7.13
C SER A 83 11.24 -6.50 -8.31
N ASN A 84 10.82 -6.02 -9.48
CA ASN A 84 10.68 -6.82 -10.70
C ASN A 84 11.92 -6.74 -11.61
N GLU A 85 12.93 -5.93 -11.27
CA GLU A 85 14.18 -5.86 -12.01
C GLU A 85 14.92 -7.21 -12.01
N GLN A 86 15.74 -7.45 -13.04
CA GLN A 86 16.42 -8.75 -13.25
C GLN A 86 17.24 -9.20 -12.03
N ASN A 87 17.85 -8.26 -11.31
CA ASN A 87 18.66 -8.52 -10.10
C ASN A 87 17.81 -8.94 -8.88
N ASN A 88 16.49 -8.71 -8.92
CA ASN A 88 15.55 -8.92 -7.81
C ASN A 88 14.58 -10.08 -8.05
N THR A 89 14.75 -10.84 -9.14
CA THR A 89 13.87 -11.95 -9.54
C THR A 89 13.74 -13.08 -8.51
N SER A 90 14.67 -13.21 -7.57
CA SER A 90 14.61 -14.17 -6.46
C SER A 90 13.75 -13.72 -5.28
N LEU A 91 13.31 -12.46 -5.24
CA LEU A 91 12.48 -11.93 -4.16
C LEU A 91 11.06 -12.48 -4.21
N THR A 92 10.64 -13.09 -3.10
CA THR A 92 9.26 -13.53 -2.90
C THR A 92 8.36 -12.35 -2.53
N ASN A 93 7.06 -12.48 -2.81
CA ASN A 93 6.06 -11.48 -2.40
C ASN A 93 6.14 -11.19 -0.90
N ASP A 94 6.33 -12.23 -0.08
CA ASP A 94 6.48 -12.10 1.37
C ASP A 94 7.75 -11.33 1.77
N ALA A 95 8.85 -11.48 1.04
CA ALA A 95 10.08 -10.76 1.31
C ALA A 95 9.92 -9.27 1.01
N ILE A 96 9.23 -8.94 -0.10
CA ILE A 96 8.94 -7.56 -0.49
C ILE A 96 7.96 -6.92 0.50
N ALA A 97 6.88 -7.62 0.87
CA ALA A 97 5.91 -7.14 1.84
C ALA A 97 6.56 -6.89 3.22
N ARG A 98 7.48 -7.76 3.66
CA ARG A 98 8.26 -7.56 4.88
C ARG A 98 9.11 -6.29 4.81
N ARG A 99 9.84 -6.06 3.72
CA ARG A 99 10.66 -4.85 3.54
C ARG A 99 9.83 -3.57 3.53
N LEU A 100 8.70 -3.57 2.81
CA LEU A 100 7.78 -2.43 2.78
C LEU A 100 7.18 -2.16 4.16
N HIS A 101 6.81 -3.20 4.90
CA HIS A 101 6.32 -3.07 6.27
C HIS A 101 7.41 -2.54 7.20
N GLU A 102 8.64 -3.07 7.13
CA GLU A 102 9.79 -2.59 7.91
C GLU A 102 10.12 -1.12 7.60
N TYR A 103 10.05 -0.71 6.33
CA TYR A 103 10.21 0.68 5.94
C TYR A 103 9.14 1.56 6.59
N ALA A 104 7.87 1.21 6.42
CA ALA A 104 6.74 2.01 6.94
C ALA A 104 6.72 2.15 8.47
N ILE A 105 7.25 1.19 9.23
CA ILE A 105 7.27 1.26 10.70
C ILE A 105 8.52 1.93 11.28
N ASN A 106 9.61 2.04 10.51
CA ASN A 106 10.89 2.57 10.98
C ASN A 106 11.25 3.95 10.41
N ASP A 107 10.68 4.31 9.25
CA ASP A 107 10.90 5.60 8.58
C ASP A 107 9.77 6.62 8.86
N ALA A 108 8.77 6.23 9.68
CA ALA A 108 7.64 7.06 10.11
C ALA A 108 7.92 7.88 11.37
#